data_AF-A0A0A9CQU3-F1
#
_entry.id   AF-A0A0A9CQU3-F1
#
_cell.length_a   1.000
_cell.length_b   1.000
_cell.length_c   1.000
_cell.angle_alpha   90.00
_cell.angle_beta   90.00
_cell.angle_gamma   90.00
#
_symmetry.space_group_name_H-M   'P 1'
#
loop_
_entity.id
_entity.type
_entity.pdbx_description
1 polymer ?
#
loop_
_entity_poly.entity_id
_entity_poly.type
_entity_poly.pdbx_seq_one_letter_code
_entity_poly.pdbx_strand_id
1 'polypeptide(L)'
;MSYAALMESKNKLRKANEIFNLGIERKAKPVEKLETVYRTFLRRSTKRREHPEDDTANDDQPVRSFGTYVNRGQTRDQHAENPRLGKPRTALQSINANRPLSVYKDENSLPNQGLDRSRSNKEYITSWRPLGTQADRNKENNMMPAKWTSHKVPQKLGARAAVQSTRAHSIEVFVDDECAQEQPTRQVPKSPNPSVLKLKQATSKNLKKETELLKENPLRNFPLSSLR
;
A
#
# COMPACT_ATOMS: atom_id res chain seq x y z
N MET A 1 15.05 23.88 -5.53
CA MET A 1 15.34 23.34 -4.17
C MET A 1 14.52 22.09 -3.86
N SER A 2 13.17 22.15 -3.85
CA SER A 2 12.29 21.02 -3.50
C SER A 2 12.55 19.74 -4.32
N TYR A 3 12.69 19.87 -5.64
CA TYR A 3 12.96 18.72 -6.52
C TYR A 3 14.30 18.03 -6.22
N ALA A 4 15.34 18.80 -5.87
CA ALA A 4 16.62 18.24 -5.47
C ALA A 4 16.53 17.49 -4.12
N ALA A 5 15.77 18.01 -3.16
CA ALA A 5 15.52 17.34 -1.88
C ALA A 5 14.75 16.01 -2.06
N LEU A 6 13.79 15.96 -3.00
CA LEU A 6 13.12 14.70 -3.38
C LEU A 6 14.11 13.68 -3.99
N MET A 7 15.09 14.14 -4.77
CA MET A 7 16.11 13.25 -5.30
C MET A 7 17.07 12.76 -4.20
N GLU A 8 17.41 13.62 -3.24
CA GLU A 8 18.18 13.25 -2.05
C GLU A 8 17.47 12.17 -1.23
N SER A 9 16.17 12.31 -0.95
CA SER A 9 15.41 11.32 -0.18
C SER A 9 15.30 9.96 -0.87
N LYS A 10 15.35 9.94 -2.21
CA LYS A 10 15.37 8.71 -3.03
C LYS A 10 16.78 8.14 -3.20
N ASN A 11 17.76 8.62 -2.42
CA ASN A 11 19.17 8.26 -2.50
C ASN A 11 19.83 8.53 -3.89
N LYS A 12 19.30 9.49 -4.65
CA LYS A 12 19.82 9.87 -5.98
C LYS A 12 20.69 11.13 -5.91
N LEU A 13 21.78 11.05 -5.12
CA LEU A 13 22.64 12.21 -4.81
C LEU A 13 23.24 12.90 -6.04
N ARG A 14 23.68 12.14 -7.05
CA ARG A 14 24.21 12.69 -8.32
C ARG A 14 23.20 13.59 -9.05
N LYS A 15 21.94 13.13 -9.13
CA LYS A 15 20.87 13.91 -9.77
C LYS A 15 20.51 15.15 -8.97
N ALA A 16 20.46 15.04 -7.63
CA ALA A 16 20.23 16.18 -6.77
C ALA A 16 21.30 17.27 -6.99
N ASN A 17 22.58 16.88 -7.09
CA ASN A 17 23.69 17.78 -7.39
C ASN A 17 23.52 18.51 -8.74
N GLU A 18 23.18 17.77 -9.79
CA GLU A 18 22.92 18.34 -11.12
C GLU A 18 21.79 19.38 -11.09
N ILE A 19 20.70 19.11 -10.36
CA ILE A 19 19.57 20.05 -10.22
C ILE A 19 19.99 21.32 -9.48
N PHE A 20 20.84 21.21 -8.45
CA PHE A 20 21.36 22.39 -7.75
C PHE A 20 22.26 23.22 -8.67
N ASN A 21 23.21 22.59 -9.35
CA ASN A 21 24.09 23.27 -10.30
C ASN A 21 23.30 23.97 -11.41
N LEU A 22 22.31 23.29 -11.99
CA LEU A 22 21.43 23.86 -13.01
C LEU A 22 20.67 25.10 -12.49
N GLY A 23 20.23 25.08 -11.23
CA GLY A 23 19.58 26.22 -10.60
C GLY A 23 20.53 27.40 -10.38
N ILE A 24 21.78 27.12 -10.01
CA ILE A 24 22.84 28.13 -9.81
C ILE A 24 23.24 28.75 -11.15
N GLU A 25 23.48 27.92 -12.17
CA GLU A 25 23.78 28.33 -13.55
C GLU A 25 22.69 29.26 -14.11
N ARG A 26 21.42 28.93 -13.83
CA ARG A 26 20.25 29.75 -14.23
C ARG A 26 20.00 30.96 -13.33
N LYS A 27 20.81 31.18 -12.30
CA LYS A 27 20.64 32.25 -11.31
C LYS A 27 19.22 32.29 -10.74
N ALA A 28 18.67 31.12 -10.41
CA ALA A 28 17.30 31.01 -9.91
C ALA A 28 17.13 31.76 -8.58
N LYS A 29 16.18 32.69 -8.54
CA LYS A 29 15.90 33.48 -7.34
C LYS A 29 15.08 32.66 -6.32
N PRO A 30 15.33 32.78 -5.01
CA PRO A 30 16.42 33.52 -4.34
C PRO A 30 17.76 32.76 -4.34
N VAL A 31 18.81 33.37 -4.93
CA VAL A 31 20.12 32.73 -5.18
C VAL A 31 20.85 32.41 -3.88
N GLU A 32 20.89 33.34 -2.92
CA GLU A 32 21.54 33.13 -1.62
C GLU A 32 20.94 31.94 -0.86
N LYS A 33 19.61 31.81 -0.90
CA LYS A 33 18.91 30.66 -0.32
C LYS A 33 19.23 29.36 -1.06
N LEU A 34 19.36 29.42 -2.39
CA LEU A 34 19.73 28.26 -3.19
C LEU A 34 21.14 27.76 -2.82
N GLU A 35 22.11 28.67 -2.73
CA GLU A 35 23.49 28.34 -2.37
C GLU A 35 23.61 27.80 -0.95
N THR A 36 22.94 28.44 0.02
CA THR A 36 22.95 27.96 1.41
C THR A 36 22.36 26.56 1.52
N VAL A 37 21.22 26.30 0.88
CA VAL A 37 20.63 24.95 0.82
C VAL A 37 21.56 23.96 0.12
N TYR A 38 22.22 24.37 -0.96
CA TYR A 38 23.19 23.52 -1.66
C TYR A 38 24.39 23.14 -0.76
N ARG A 39 24.94 24.09 0.00
CA ARG A 39 26.01 23.81 0.99
C ARG A 39 25.54 22.83 2.06
N THR A 40 24.30 22.97 2.55
CA THR A 40 23.74 22.00 3.52
C THR A 40 23.56 20.62 2.92
N PHE A 41 23.16 20.52 1.65
CA PHE A 41 23.05 19.26 0.91
C PHE A 41 24.42 18.58 0.80
N LEU A 42 25.47 19.32 0.42
CA LEU A 42 26.82 18.76 0.33
C LEU A 42 27.26 18.15 1.67
N ARG A 43 27.08 18.88 2.78
CA ARG A 43 27.39 18.39 4.13
C ARG A 43 26.62 17.13 4.51
N ARG A 44 25.32 17.05 4.19
CA ARG A 44 24.51 15.85 4.45
C ARG A 44 24.96 14.67 3.61
N SER A 45 25.30 14.92 2.35
CA SER A 45 25.66 13.89 1.39
C SER A 45 27.02 13.24 1.69
N THR A 46 27.97 13.98 2.26
CA THR A 46 29.27 13.44 2.69
C THR A 46 29.15 12.66 3.99
N LYS A 47 28.42 13.19 4.98
CA LYS A 47 28.19 12.49 6.27
C LYS A 47 27.53 11.12 6.08
N ARG A 48 26.57 10.99 5.16
CA ARG A 48 25.93 9.70 4.85
C ARG A 48 26.86 8.69 4.19
N ARG A 49 27.96 9.11 3.57
CA ARG A 49 28.95 8.20 2.99
C ARG A 49 29.99 7.73 4.01
N GLU A 50 30.27 8.56 5.01
CA GLU A 50 31.21 8.26 6.09
C GLU A 50 30.63 7.31 7.14
N HIS A 51 29.32 7.13 7.16
CA HIS A 51 28.68 6.02 7.88
C HIS A 51 28.53 4.87 6.87
N PRO A 52 29.54 3.99 6.69
CA PRO A 52 29.22 2.67 6.22
C PRO A 52 28.24 2.12 7.25
N GLU A 53 27.08 1.70 6.79
CA GLU A 53 26.22 0.79 7.53
C GLU A 53 27.02 -0.53 7.59
N ASP A 54 28.08 -0.58 8.40
CA ASP A 54 28.78 -1.79 8.86
C ASP A 54 27.94 -2.48 9.95
N ASP A 55 26.63 -2.35 9.85
CA ASP A 55 25.66 -3.18 10.54
C ASP A 55 25.21 -4.26 9.55
N THR A 56 26.20 -5.04 9.07
CA THR A 56 25.94 -6.42 8.66
C THR A 56 25.57 -7.20 9.92
N ALA A 57 24.38 -6.93 10.46
CA ALA A 57 23.64 -7.97 11.11
C ALA A 57 23.56 -9.10 10.09
N ASN A 58 24.14 -10.25 10.44
CA ASN A 58 24.06 -11.49 9.66
C ASN A 58 22.58 -11.82 9.47
N ASP A 59 21.98 -11.29 8.42
CA ASP A 59 20.65 -11.68 7.99
C ASP A 59 20.85 -12.96 7.17
N ASP A 60 21.01 -14.08 7.89
CA ASP A 60 21.02 -15.46 7.37
C ASP A 60 19.65 -15.84 6.76
N GLN A 61 18.89 -14.85 6.27
CA GLN A 61 17.66 -15.08 5.54
C GLN A 61 17.98 -15.60 4.14
N PRO A 62 17.24 -16.61 3.66
CA PRO A 62 17.44 -17.13 2.33
C PRO A 62 17.17 -16.02 1.30
N VAL A 63 18.21 -15.66 0.56
CA VAL A 63 18.13 -14.72 -0.56
C VAL A 63 17.05 -15.21 -1.54
N ARG A 64 16.06 -14.36 -1.81
CA ARG A 64 14.96 -14.65 -2.72
C ARG A 64 15.51 -15.00 -4.11
N SER A 65 15.47 -16.27 -4.49
CA SER A 65 15.80 -16.73 -5.83
C SER A 65 14.63 -16.52 -6.78
N PHE A 66 14.89 -16.28 -8.07
CA PHE A 66 13.87 -16.10 -9.11
C PHE A 66 13.20 -17.43 -9.54
N GLY A 67 13.14 -18.42 -8.65
CA GLY A 67 12.36 -19.64 -8.85
C GLY A 67 13.04 -20.67 -9.75
N THR A 68 13.94 -21.46 -9.17
CA THR A 68 14.32 -22.79 -9.69
C THR A 68 14.10 -23.91 -8.68
N TYR A 69 13.78 -23.58 -7.42
CA TYR A 69 13.54 -24.56 -6.36
C TYR A 69 12.05 -24.73 -6.14
N VAL A 70 11.45 -25.74 -6.78
CA VAL A 70 10.14 -26.27 -6.39
C VAL A 70 10.36 -27.18 -5.18
N ASN A 71 10.68 -26.61 -4.03
CA ASN A 71 10.61 -27.38 -2.78
C ASN A 71 9.13 -27.57 -2.45
N ARG A 72 8.59 -28.70 -2.92
CA ARG A 72 7.31 -29.25 -2.52
C ARG A 72 7.32 -29.41 -1.00
N GLY A 73 6.71 -28.47 -0.30
CA GLY A 73 6.40 -28.60 1.12
C GLY A 73 7.14 -27.61 1.99
N GLN A 74 6.69 -26.35 1.97
CA GLN A 74 6.48 -25.53 3.17
C GLN A 74 6.04 -24.13 2.70
N THR A 75 4.76 -24.01 2.38
CA THR A 75 3.95 -22.83 2.73
C THR A 75 2.51 -23.15 2.39
N ARG A 76 1.73 -23.06 3.45
CA ARG A 76 0.28 -23.17 3.57
C ARG A 76 -0.40 -22.14 2.66
N ASP A 77 -1.02 -22.61 1.59
CA ASP A 77 -2.46 -22.51 1.33
C ASP A 77 -2.72 -22.98 -0.11
N GLN A 78 -3.60 -23.97 -0.23
CA GLN A 78 -3.97 -24.62 -1.48
C GLN A 78 -4.84 -23.67 -2.31
N HIS A 79 -4.23 -22.88 -3.19
CA HIS A 79 -4.89 -22.51 -4.43
C HIS A 79 -4.41 -23.46 -5.52
N ALA A 80 -5.22 -24.49 -5.74
CA ALA A 80 -5.14 -25.33 -6.91
C ALA A 80 -5.27 -24.45 -8.15
N GLU A 81 -4.22 -24.34 -8.96
CA GLU A 81 -4.30 -24.41 -10.41
C GLU A 81 -2.97 -24.97 -10.94
N ASN A 82 -3.09 -25.99 -11.81
CA ASN A 82 -1.99 -26.68 -12.46
C ASN A 82 -1.09 -25.69 -13.22
N PRO A 83 0.22 -25.61 -12.95
CA PRO A 83 1.13 -24.99 -13.90
C PRO A 83 1.45 -26.05 -14.96
N ARG A 84 0.73 -26.02 -16.09
CA ARG A 84 1.20 -26.68 -17.30
C ARG A 84 2.47 -25.95 -17.74
N LEU A 85 3.63 -26.41 -17.27
CA LEU A 85 4.93 -26.00 -17.81
C LEU A 85 4.99 -26.47 -19.27
N GLY A 86 4.60 -25.58 -20.17
CA GLY A 86 4.87 -25.72 -21.59
C GLY A 86 6.39 -25.72 -21.77
N LYS A 87 6.94 -26.85 -22.23
CA LYS A 87 8.28 -26.90 -22.82
C LYS A 87 8.37 -25.81 -23.90
N PRO A 88 9.45 -25.01 -23.99
CA PRO A 88 9.59 -24.07 -25.08
C PRO A 88 9.65 -24.87 -26.39
N ARG A 89 8.55 -24.84 -27.14
CA ARG A 89 8.52 -25.30 -28.52
C ARG A 89 9.38 -24.31 -29.30
N THR A 90 10.47 -24.82 -29.87
CA THR A 90 11.14 -24.34 -31.10
C THR A 90 11.31 -22.83 -31.23
N ALA A 91 12.57 -22.37 -31.18
CA ALA A 91 12.94 -21.01 -31.56
C ALA A 91 12.30 -20.63 -32.90
N LEU A 92 11.28 -19.78 -32.86
CA LEU A 92 10.78 -19.09 -34.04
C LEU A 92 11.88 -18.12 -34.46
N GLN A 93 12.75 -18.55 -35.37
CA GLN A 93 13.58 -17.61 -36.12
C GLN A 93 12.61 -16.71 -36.91
N SER A 94 12.70 -15.41 -36.64
CA SER A 94 11.82 -14.39 -37.20
C SER A 94 11.75 -14.48 -38.73
N ILE A 95 10.54 -14.57 -39.26
CA ILE A 95 10.20 -14.83 -40.67
C ILE A 95 10.49 -13.63 -41.60
N ASN A 96 11.02 -12.51 -41.11
CA ASN A 96 11.27 -11.33 -41.95
C ASN A 96 12.76 -10.98 -41.98
N ALA A 97 13.44 -11.42 -43.04
CA ALA A 97 14.82 -11.04 -43.38
C ALA A 97 14.90 -9.61 -43.98
N ASN A 98 14.20 -8.64 -43.38
CA ASN A 98 14.47 -7.23 -43.66
C ASN A 98 15.76 -6.86 -42.92
N ARG A 99 16.71 -6.24 -43.64
CA ARG A 99 18.06 -5.90 -43.16
C ARG A 99 18.01 -5.39 -41.70
N PRO A 100 18.67 -6.06 -40.75
CA PRO A 100 18.67 -5.62 -39.35
C PRO A 100 19.32 -4.24 -39.25
N LEU A 101 18.65 -3.31 -38.58
CA LEU A 101 19.24 -2.02 -38.23
C LEU A 101 20.28 -2.25 -37.13
N SER A 102 21.48 -1.70 -37.30
CA SER A 102 22.49 -1.75 -36.23
C SER A 102 22.05 -0.86 -35.08
N VAL A 103 21.91 -1.45 -33.90
CA VAL A 103 21.68 -0.70 -32.65
C VAL A 103 22.95 0.08 -32.33
N TYR A 104 22.81 1.38 -32.07
CA TYR A 104 23.92 2.24 -31.68
C TYR A 104 24.60 1.69 -30.42
N LYS A 105 25.91 1.46 -30.52
CA LYS A 105 26.75 1.07 -29.39
C LYS A 105 27.54 2.28 -28.92
N ASP A 106 27.36 2.61 -27.65
CA ASP A 106 27.93 3.80 -27.00
C ASP A 106 29.41 3.60 -26.59
N GLU A 107 30.07 2.53 -27.05
CA GLU A 107 31.40 2.08 -26.60
C GLU A 107 32.52 3.13 -26.85
N ASN A 108 32.29 4.11 -27.74
CA ASN A 108 33.27 5.15 -28.10
C ASN A 108 32.89 6.56 -27.60
N SER A 109 31.79 6.70 -26.86
CA SER A 109 31.49 8.00 -26.24
C SER A 109 32.45 8.22 -25.09
N LEU A 110 33.37 9.18 -25.26
CA LEU A 110 34.09 9.76 -24.13
C LEU A 110 33.07 10.10 -23.02
N PRO A 111 33.40 9.94 -21.72
CA PRO A 111 32.44 10.01 -20.62
C PRO A 111 31.65 11.33 -20.50
N ASN A 112 31.96 12.34 -21.34
CA ASN A 112 31.31 13.64 -21.41
C ASN A 112 30.55 13.93 -22.72
N GLN A 113 30.65 13.09 -23.77
CA GLN A 113 30.12 13.41 -25.10
C GLN A 113 28.59 13.20 -25.22
N GLY A 114 28.03 12.27 -24.44
CA GLY A 114 26.58 12.04 -24.38
C GLY A 114 25.80 13.05 -23.52
N LEU A 115 26.49 13.76 -22.62
CA LEU A 115 25.83 14.70 -21.69
C LEU A 115 25.65 16.10 -22.33
N ASP A 116 26.56 16.51 -23.20
CA ASP A 116 26.61 17.88 -23.72
C ASP A 116 25.76 18.08 -24.99
N ARG A 117 25.67 17.06 -25.86
CA ARG A 117 24.81 17.12 -27.07
C ARG A 117 23.32 17.21 -26.76
N SER A 118 22.92 16.83 -25.54
CA SER A 118 21.54 16.93 -25.07
C SER A 118 21.22 18.29 -24.41
N ARG A 119 22.22 19.13 -24.13
CA ARG A 119 22.02 20.44 -23.49
C ARG A 119 21.53 21.51 -24.47
N SER A 120 22.03 21.53 -25.71
CA SER A 120 21.64 22.54 -26.71
C SER A 120 20.25 22.33 -27.31
N ASN A 121 19.66 21.14 -27.14
CA ASN A 121 18.35 20.77 -27.72
C ASN A 121 17.20 20.83 -26.70
N LYS A 122 17.50 21.06 -25.42
CA LYS A 122 16.53 20.88 -24.32
C LYS A 122 15.63 22.09 -24.09
N GLU A 123 16.01 23.26 -24.60
CA GLU A 123 15.27 24.50 -24.36
C GLU A 123 13.95 24.58 -25.16
N TYR A 124 13.80 23.79 -26.23
CA TYR A 124 12.59 23.80 -27.07
C TYR A 124 11.69 22.56 -26.96
N ILE A 125 12.08 21.53 -26.19
CA ILE A 125 11.27 20.31 -25.98
C ILE A 125 10.67 20.33 -24.56
N THR A 126 9.92 21.38 -24.24
CA THR A 126 9.17 21.46 -22.97
C THR A 126 7.68 21.44 -23.26
N SER A 127 7.17 20.34 -23.84
CA SER A 127 5.72 20.18 -24.01
C SER A 127 5.22 18.77 -23.64
N TRP A 128 5.81 18.17 -22.61
CA TRP A 128 5.04 17.18 -21.84
C TRP A 128 3.93 17.96 -21.10
N ARG A 129 2.73 17.99 -21.71
CA ARG A 129 1.50 18.60 -21.19
C ARG A 129 1.20 18.15 -19.75
N PRO A 130 0.41 18.94 -18.98
CA PRO A 130 0.20 18.70 -17.55
C PRO A 130 -0.21 17.25 -17.30
N LEU A 131 0.59 16.61 -16.46
CA LEU A 131 0.36 15.25 -16.02
C LEU A 131 -0.90 15.24 -15.13
N GLY A 132 -1.80 14.29 -15.35
CA GLY A 132 -3.02 14.11 -14.55
C GLY A 132 -2.75 13.99 -13.04
N THR A 133 -3.82 13.98 -12.24
CA THR A 133 -3.70 13.89 -10.78
C THR A 133 -3.04 12.57 -10.35
N GLN A 134 -2.58 12.47 -9.10
CA GLN A 134 -2.07 11.21 -8.56
C GLN A 134 -3.13 10.09 -8.62
N ALA A 135 -4.41 10.44 -8.47
CA ALA A 135 -5.52 9.51 -8.61
C ALA A 135 -5.64 8.97 -10.04
N ASP A 136 -5.51 9.84 -11.04
CA ASP A 136 -5.58 9.43 -12.46
C ASP A 136 -4.45 8.46 -12.84
N ARG A 137 -3.25 8.66 -12.26
CA ARG A 137 -2.11 7.76 -12.46
C ARG A 137 -2.25 6.42 -11.75
N ASN A 138 -2.90 6.39 -10.59
CA ASN A 138 -2.97 5.20 -9.74
C ASN A 138 -4.29 4.42 -9.87
N LYS A 139 -5.19 4.83 -10.78
CA LYS A 139 -6.51 4.21 -10.98
C LYS A 139 -6.46 2.70 -11.28
N GLU A 140 -5.38 2.22 -11.89
CA GLU A 140 -5.19 0.79 -12.20
C GLU A 140 -4.53 0.02 -11.04
N ASN A 141 -3.80 0.70 -10.15
CA ASN A 141 -3.21 0.11 -8.95
C ASN A 141 -4.22 0.05 -7.79
N ASN A 142 -5.19 0.96 -7.78
CA ASN A 142 -6.20 1.07 -6.73
C ASN A 142 -7.59 0.83 -7.31
N MET A 143 -8.17 -0.33 -7.03
CA MET A 143 -9.57 -0.58 -7.34
C MET A 143 -10.46 0.30 -6.44
N MET A 144 -11.35 1.09 -7.04
CA MET A 144 -12.36 1.83 -6.28
C MET A 144 -13.35 0.85 -5.65
N PRO A 145 -13.62 0.91 -4.34
CA PRO A 145 -14.59 0.02 -3.71
C PRO A 145 -15.97 0.18 -4.36
N ALA A 146 -16.49 -0.90 -4.94
CA ALA A 146 -17.86 -0.94 -5.41
C ALA A 146 -18.80 -1.17 -4.20
N LYS A 147 -19.97 -0.50 -4.19
CA LYS A 147 -21.03 -0.82 -3.22
C LYS A 147 -21.44 -2.27 -3.42
N TRP A 148 -21.63 -3.01 -2.33
CA TRP A 148 -22.17 -4.37 -2.39
C TRP A 148 -23.53 -4.32 -3.08
N THR A 149 -23.63 -4.81 -4.31
CA THR A 149 -24.91 -4.98 -4.98
C THR A 149 -25.59 -6.15 -4.29
N SER A 150 -26.39 -5.86 -3.26
CA SER A 150 -27.33 -6.87 -2.76
C SER A 150 -28.31 -7.13 -3.90
N HIS A 151 -28.02 -8.17 -4.69
CA HIS A 151 -28.95 -8.66 -5.67
C HIS A 151 -30.13 -9.19 -4.86
N LYS A 152 -31.15 -8.34 -4.69
CA LYS A 152 -32.35 -8.68 -3.94
C LYS A 152 -33.10 -9.69 -4.79
N VAL A 153 -32.88 -10.98 -4.52
CA VAL A 153 -33.59 -12.06 -5.19
C VAL A 153 -35.08 -11.82 -4.96
N PRO A 154 -35.88 -11.56 -6.02
CA PRO A 154 -37.31 -11.38 -5.85
C PRO A 154 -37.88 -12.70 -5.32
N GLN A 155 -38.48 -12.63 -4.13
CA GLN A 155 -39.22 -13.76 -3.61
C GLN A 155 -40.37 -14.04 -4.59
N LYS A 156 -40.35 -15.21 -5.24
CA LYS A 156 -41.46 -15.64 -6.09
C LYS A 156 -42.70 -15.76 -5.21
N LEU A 157 -43.58 -14.76 -5.25
CA LEU A 157 -44.95 -14.85 -4.76
C LEU A 157 -45.76 -15.67 -5.77
N GLY A 158 -45.39 -16.94 -5.94
CA GLY A 158 -46.07 -17.91 -6.79
C GLY A 158 -46.83 -18.90 -5.93
N ALA A 159 -48.15 -18.79 -5.96
CA ALA A 159 -49.14 -19.79 -5.55
C ALA A 159 -48.95 -20.42 -4.15
N ARG A 160 -49.28 -19.66 -3.10
CA ARG A 160 -49.96 -20.28 -1.96
C ARG A 160 -51.40 -19.78 -1.99
N ALA A 161 -52.30 -20.70 -2.33
CA ALA A 161 -53.73 -20.53 -2.15
C ALA A 161 -53.99 -19.94 -0.76
N ALA A 162 -55.00 -19.09 -0.65
CA ALA A 162 -55.47 -18.50 0.59
C ALA A 162 -55.80 -19.61 1.61
N VAL A 163 -54.79 -20.02 2.37
CA VAL A 163 -54.97 -20.79 3.61
C VAL A 163 -54.96 -19.77 4.72
N GLN A 164 -56.06 -19.77 5.45
CA GLN A 164 -56.36 -18.87 6.54
C GLN A 164 -55.18 -18.76 7.51
N SER A 165 -54.90 -17.53 7.95
CA SER A 165 -53.98 -17.24 9.03
C SER A 165 -54.52 -17.85 10.32
N THR A 166 -54.10 -19.07 10.64
CA THR A 166 -54.17 -19.58 12.01
C THR A 166 -52.95 -19.04 12.75
N ARG A 167 -53.23 -18.34 13.85
CA ARG A 167 -52.24 -17.85 14.80
C ARG A 167 -51.32 -18.97 15.27
N ALA A 168 -50.07 -18.56 15.55
CA ALA A 168 -49.06 -19.22 16.38
C ALA A 168 -48.26 -20.36 15.72
N HIS A 169 -47.18 -20.00 15.02
CA HIS A 169 -45.98 -20.84 14.92
C HIS A 169 -44.79 -19.98 15.36
N SER A 170 -44.64 -19.78 16.67
CA SER A 170 -43.37 -19.31 17.23
C SER A 170 -42.37 -20.47 17.15
N ILE A 171 -41.19 -20.23 16.58
CA ILE A 171 -40.10 -21.20 16.61
C ILE A 171 -39.70 -21.42 18.07
N GLU A 172 -39.63 -22.68 18.49
CA GLU A 172 -39.10 -23.06 19.80
C GLU A 172 -37.60 -22.75 19.82
N VAL A 173 -37.21 -21.78 20.65
CA VAL A 173 -35.80 -21.45 20.88
C VAL A 173 -35.35 -22.25 22.09
N PHE A 174 -34.57 -23.30 21.85
CA PHE A 174 -33.89 -24.04 22.91
C PHE A 174 -32.67 -23.23 23.36
N VAL A 175 -32.61 -22.92 24.65
CA VAL A 175 -31.46 -22.29 25.29
C VAL A 175 -30.69 -23.42 25.96
N ASP A 176 -29.43 -23.63 25.59
CA ASP A 176 -28.59 -24.63 26.23
C ASP A 176 -28.43 -24.28 27.73
N ASP A 177 -28.43 -25.29 28.61
CA ASP A 177 -28.48 -25.11 30.07
C ASP A 177 -27.33 -24.24 30.64
N GLU A 178 -26.22 -24.14 29.91
CA GLU A 178 -25.08 -23.26 30.20
C GLU A 178 -25.46 -21.76 30.14
N CYS A 179 -26.39 -21.37 29.26
CA CYS A 179 -26.91 -20.00 29.15
C CYS A 179 -27.99 -19.65 30.20
N ALA A 180 -28.61 -20.64 30.84
CA ALA A 180 -29.65 -20.42 31.85
C ALA A 180 -29.09 -20.10 33.25
N GLN A 181 -27.82 -20.46 33.51
CA GLN A 181 -27.17 -20.21 34.79
C GLN A 181 -26.67 -18.77 34.96
N GLU A 182 -26.61 -17.96 33.89
CA GLU A 182 -26.21 -16.56 33.95
C GLU A 182 -27.41 -15.59 34.01
N GLN A 183 -27.85 -15.35 35.26
CA GLN A 183 -28.53 -14.17 35.81
C GLN A 183 -30.06 -14.19 36.04
N PRO A 184 -30.49 -13.81 37.27
CA PRO A 184 -31.87 -13.41 37.53
C PRO A 184 -32.12 -11.94 37.15
N THR A 185 -33.21 -11.74 36.40
CA THR A 185 -34.16 -10.61 36.48
C THR A 185 -33.61 -9.17 36.53
N ARG A 186 -33.36 -8.58 35.36
CA ARG A 186 -33.62 -7.15 35.15
C ARG A 186 -34.89 -6.99 34.33
N GLN A 187 -36.00 -6.72 35.01
CA GLN A 187 -37.28 -6.42 34.35
C GLN A 187 -37.11 -5.17 33.47
N VAL A 188 -37.22 -5.35 32.16
CA VAL A 188 -37.30 -4.24 31.19
C VAL A 188 -38.76 -4.15 30.73
N PRO A 189 -39.44 -2.99 30.87
CA PRO A 189 -40.80 -2.84 30.39
C PRO A 189 -40.84 -3.03 28.86
N LYS A 190 -41.81 -3.84 28.41
CA LYS A 190 -42.10 -4.14 27.01
C LYS A 190 -42.51 -2.85 26.30
N SER A 191 -41.62 -2.25 25.52
CA SER A 191 -41.98 -1.25 24.51
C SER A 191 -42.04 -1.93 23.13
N PRO A 192 -42.94 -1.52 22.22
CA PRO A 192 -43.26 -2.25 21.00
C PRO A 192 -42.23 -2.06 19.86
N ASN A 193 -41.08 -1.44 20.13
CA ASN A 193 -40.03 -1.20 19.14
C ASN A 193 -38.76 -1.94 19.57
N PRO A 194 -38.26 -2.93 18.82
CA PRO A 194 -36.99 -3.58 19.15
C PRO A 194 -35.86 -2.56 18.93
N SER A 195 -35.40 -2.00 20.05
CA SER A 195 -34.30 -1.05 20.12
C SER A 195 -32.99 -1.74 19.72
N VAL A 196 -32.70 -1.77 18.41
CA VAL A 196 -31.31 -1.74 17.94
C VAL A 196 -30.64 -0.56 18.65
N LEU A 197 -29.46 -0.77 19.25
CA LEU A 197 -28.66 0.21 20.03
C LEU A 197 -28.81 0.16 21.57
N LYS A 198 -28.38 -0.94 22.20
CA LYS A 198 -27.90 -0.88 23.60
C LYS A 198 -26.49 -1.42 23.85
N LEU A 199 -25.68 -1.65 22.80
CA LEU A 199 -24.26 -1.99 23.00
C LEU A 199 -23.36 -0.76 23.20
N LYS A 200 -23.84 0.48 22.95
CA LYS A 200 -23.01 1.70 23.00
C LYS A 200 -23.15 2.57 24.25
N GLN A 201 -24.06 2.24 25.18
CA GLN A 201 -24.37 3.14 26.30
C GLN A 201 -23.57 2.86 27.59
N ALA A 202 -22.95 1.69 27.73
CA ALA A 202 -22.15 1.39 28.92
C ALA A 202 -20.72 1.97 28.88
N THR A 203 -20.14 2.14 27.69
CA THR A 203 -18.72 2.51 27.54
C THR A 203 -18.48 3.98 27.15
N SER A 204 -19.43 4.63 26.49
CA SER A 204 -19.23 5.98 25.94
C SER A 204 -19.06 7.08 27.00
N LYS A 205 -19.65 6.92 28.20
CA LYS A 205 -19.50 7.90 29.30
C LYS A 205 -18.12 7.89 29.95
N ASN A 206 -17.39 6.78 29.83
CA ASN A 206 -16.07 6.62 30.44
C ASN A 206 -14.92 6.83 29.45
N LEU A 207 -15.18 6.93 28.15
CA LEU A 207 -14.14 7.02 27.13
C LEU A 207 -13.19 8.21 27.33
N LYS A 208 -13.69 9.40 27.69
CA LYS A 208 -12.82 10.57 27.93
C LYS A 208 -11.88 10.37 29.11
N LYS A 209 -12.40 9.82 30.22
CA LYS A 209 -11.60 9.51 31.41
C LYS A 209 -10.60 8.39 31.11
N GLU A 210 -11.05 7.34 30.44
CA GLU A 210 -10.21 6.23 30.02
C GLU A 210 -9.07 6.70 29.11
N THR A 211 -9.34 7.60 28.16
CA THR A 211 -8.29 8.18 27.31
C THR A 211 -7.26 9.01 28.10
N GLU A 212 -7.68 9.74 29.13
CA GLU A 212 -6.73 10.45 30.01
C GLU A 212 -5.88 9.46 30.82
N LEU A 213 -6.49 8.41 31.38
CA LEU A 213 -5.75 7.39 32.14
C LEU A 213 -4.79 6.57 31.26
N LEU A 214 -5.12 6.34 29.98
CA LEU A 214 -4.23 5.70 29.02
C LEU A 214 -3.08 6.63 28.56
N LYS A 215 -3.27 7.95 28.60
CA LYS A 215 -2.16 8.91 28.35
C LYS A 215 -1.18 8.94 29.52
N GLU A 216 -1.67 8.88 30.75
CA GLU A 216 -0.84 8.85 31.96
C GLU A 216 -0.13 7.50 32.14
N ASN A 217 -0.83 6.38 31.89
CA ASN A 217 -0.24 5.05 31.95
C ASN A 217 -0.74 4.19 30.77
N PRO A 218 0.02 4.14 29.67
CA PRO A 218 -0.39 3.42 28.45
C PRO A 218 -0.48 1.91 28.65
N LEU A 219 0.17 1.35 29.67
CA LEU A 219 0.19 -0.09 29.94
C LEU A 219 -0.72 -0.50 31.09
N ARG A 220 -1.57 0.42 31.58
CA ARG A 220 -2.43 0.21 32.75
C ARG A 220 -3.40 -0.97 32.63
N ASN A 221 -3.78 -1.33 31.40
CA ASN A 221 -4.70 -2.45 31.14
C ASN A 221 -3.95 -3.78 30.90
N PHE A 222 -2.62 -3.80 31.02
CA PHE A 222 -1.82 -5.00 30.84
C PHE A 222 -1.32 -5.52 32.19
N PRO A 223 -1.44 -6.84 32.46
CA PRO A 223 -0.87 -7.43 33.66
C PRO A 223 0.66 -7.34 33.61
N LEU A 224 1.30 -7.18 34.76
CA LEU A 224 2.76 -7.06 34.87
C LEU A 224 3.52 -8.29 34.33
N SER A 225 2.83 -9.43 34.16
CA SER A 225 3.36 -10.62 33.52
C SER A 225 3.62 -10.47 32.01
N SER A 226 3.01 -9.47 31.36
CA SER A 226 3.17 -9.21 29.92
C SER A 226 4.36 -8.29 29.59
N LEU A 227 5.11 -7.84 30.60
CA LEU A 227 6.26 -6.93 30.47
C LEU A 227 7.61 -7.62 30.71
N ARG A 228 7.61 -8.96 30.77
CA ARG A 228 8.80 -9.80 30.86
C ARG A 228 9.04 -10.47 29.51
#